data_AF-A0A0F9MBU9-F1
#
_entry.id   AF-A0A0F9MBU9-F1
#
_cell.length_a   1.000
_cell.length_b   1.000
_cell.length_c   1.000
_cell.angle_alpha   90.00
_cell.angle_beta   90.00
_cell.angle_gamma   90.00
#
_symmetry.space_group_name_H-M   'P 1'
#
loop_
_entity.id
_entity.type
_entity.pdbx_description
1 polymer ?
#
loop_
_entity_poly.entity_id
_entity_poly.type
_entity_poly.pdbx_seq_one_letter_code
_entity_poly.pdbx_strand_id
1 'polypeptide(L)' 'MNNLYRGEFNFQGEIHKLHTHAKSREKAFVNFSVQLSKILDYTGKKVSNYFRMDKRPKFRIILLKKGK' A
#
# COMPACT_ATOMS: atom_id res chain seq x y z
N MET A 1 3.06 9.05 17.07
CA MET A 1 4.13 9.19 16.06
C MET A 1 3.81 8.42 14.78
N ASN A 2 4.55 8.70 13.70
CA ASN A 2 4.44 7.94 12.46
C ASN A 2 5.44 6.77 12.45
N ASN A 3 4.95 5.59 12.08
CA ASN A 3 5.74 4.40 11.84
C ASN A 3 6.16 4.31 10.37
N LEU A 4 7.32 3.71 10.08
CA LEU A 4 7.73 3.38 8.73
C LEU A 4 7.16 2.02 8.33
N TYR A 5 6.41 1.99 7.22
CA TYR A 5 5.88 0.77 6.63
C TYR A 5 6.50 0.53 5.25
N ARG A 6 6.64 -0.75 4.90
CA ARG A 6 6.89 -1.23 3.53
C ARG A 6 5.67 -1.97 3.02
N GLY A 7 5.25 -1.65 1.81
CA GLY A 7 4.17 -2.32 1.11
C GLY A 7 4.70 -3.01 -0.14
N GLU A 8 4.27 -4.25 -0.37
CA GLU A 8 4.52 -4.99 -1.61
C GLU A 8 3.16 -5.29 -2.25
N PHE A 9 2.97 -4.85 -3.49
CA PHE A 9 1.70 -4.91 -4.19
C PHE A 9 1.90 -5.60 -5.53
N ASN A 10 1.19 -6.71 -5.74
CA ASN A 10 1.13 -7.39 -7.02
C ASN A 10 -0.06 -6.84 -7.81
N PHE A 11 0.23 -6.07 -8.85
CA PHE A 11 -0.75 -5.58 -9.80
C PHE A 11 -0.57 -6.32 -11.12
N GLN A 12 -1.51 -7.23 -11.44
CA GLN A 12 -1.52 -7.99 -12.70
C GLN A 12 -0.20 -8.75 -13.00
N GLY A 13 0.54 -9.18 -11.98
CA GLY A 13 1.82 -9.88 -12.10
C GLY A 13 3.04 -9.00 -11.86
N GLU A 14 2.89 -7.68 -11.87
CA GLU A 14 3.97 -6.74 -11.56
C GLU A 14 4.04 -6.43 -10.06
N ILE A 15 5.23 -6.52 -9.48
CA ILE A 15 5.45 -6.30 -8.04
C ILE A 15 5.98 -4.88 -7.79
N HIS A 16 5.16 -4.05 -7.17
CA HIS A 16 5.54 -2.71 -6.72
C HIS A 16 5.89 -2.73 -5.24
N LYS A 17 7.11 -2.26 -4.91
CA LYS A 17 7.60 -2.15 -3.53
C LYS A 17 7.66 -0.68 -3.15
N LEU A 18 6.91 -0.31 -2.11
CA LEU A 18 6.74 1.09 -1.69
C LEU A 18 7.03 1.27 -0.20
N HIS A 19 7.35 2.50 0.18
CA HIS A 19 7.59 2.87 1.57
C HIS A 19 6.75 4.09 1.96
N THR A 20 6.26 4.13 3.19
CA THR A 20 5.53 5.29 3.69
C THR A 20 5.62 5.42 5.21
N HIS A 21 5.54 6.65 5.69
CA HIS A 21 5.34 6.95 7.10
C HIS A 21 3.84 7.10 7.38
N ALA A 22 3.33 6.38 8.37
CA ALA A 22 1.91 6.42 8.74
C ALA A 22 1.69 6.12 10.22
N LYS A 23 0.60 6.64 10.79
CA LYS A 23 0.22 6.37 12.19
C LYS A 23 -0.27 4.94 12.41
N SER A 24 -0.82 4.30 11.38
CA SER A 24 -1.38 2.94 11.44
C SER A 24 -1.18 2.20 10.11
N ARG A 25 -1.36 0.88 10.15
CA ARG A 25 -1.31 0.03 8.94
C ARG A 25 -2.39 0.41 7.92
N GLU A 26 -3.58 0.77 8.39
CA GLU A 26 -4.67 1.23 7.51
C GLU A 26 -4.32 2.55 6.83
N LYS A 27 -3.74 3.51 7.56
CA LYS A 27 -3.29 4.75 6.95
C LYS A 27 -2.13 4.51 5.98
N ALA A 28 -1.24 3.56 6.28
CA ALA A 28 -0.18 3.14 5.36
C ALA A 28 -0.77 2.58 4.06
N PHE A 29 -1.80 1.72 4.14
CA PHE A 29 -2.50 1.21 2.97
C PHE A 29 -3.06 2.35 2.10
N VAL A 30 -3.75 3.32 2.69
CA VAL A 30 -4.28 4.49 1.95
C VAL A 30 -3.15 5.26 1.25
N ASN A 31 -2.04 5.51 1.94
CA ASN A 31 -0.89 6.18 1.36
C ASN A 31 -0.29 5.38 0.20
N PHE A 32 -0.19 4.06 0.32
CA PHE A 32 0.28 3.20 -0.76
C PHE A 32 -0.67 3.21 -1.96
N SER A 33 -1.99 3.16 -1.73
CA SER A 33 -2.96 3.28 -2.82
C SER A 33 -2.81 4.57 -3.61
N VAL A 34 -2.50 5.69 -2.95
CA VAL A 34 -2.23 6.98 -3.60
C VAL A 34 -0.89 6.97 -4.35
N GLN A 35 0.15 6.32 -3.82
CA GLN A 35 1.42 6.18 -4.54
C GLN A 35 1.27 5.31 -5.78
N LEU A 36 0.64 4.14 -5.65
CA LEU A 36 0.34 3.22 -6.75
C LEU A 36 -0.55 3.86 -7.81
N SER A 37 -1.50 4.71 -7.42
CA SER A 37 -2.37 5.38 -8.38
C SER A 37 -1.58 6.27 -9.34
N LYS A 38 -0.51 6.90 -8.85
CA LYS A 38 0.40 7.70 -9.69
C LYS A 38 1.30 6.84 -10.58
N ILE A 39 1.70 5.66 -10.11
CA ILE A 39 2.56 4.74 -10.88
C ILE A 39 1.77 4.08 -12.01
N LEU A 40 0.55 3.63 -11.71
CA LEU A 40 -0.28 2.87 -12.63
C LEU A 40 -1.13 3.78 -13.55
N ASP A 41 -1.15 5.09 -13.30
CA ASP A 41 -2.07 6.06 -13.91
C ASP A 41 -3.56 5.70 -13.72
N TYR A 42 -3.90 5.29 -12.50
CA TYR A 42 -5.29 5.01 -12.07
C TYR A 42 -5.70 5.99 -10.97
N THR A 43 -6.99 5.99 -10.61
CA THR A 43 -7.45 6.69 -9.40
C THR A 43 -7.16 5.85 -8.15
N GLY A 44 -6.80 6.51 -7.04
CA GLY A 44 -6.52 5.82 -5.76
C GLY A 44 -7.68 4.98 -5.24
N LYS A 45 -8.93 5.32 -5.61
CA LYS A 45 -10.13 4.52 -5.33
C LYS A 45 -10.14 3.18 -6.09
N LYS A 46 -9.83 3.20 -7.39
CA LYS A 46 -9.73 1.97 -8.21
C LYS A 46 -8.64 1.04 -7.68
N VAL A 47 -7.47 1.59 -7.35
CA VAL A 47 -6.36 0.83 -6.77
C VAL A 47 -6.74 0.25 -5.41
N SER A 48 -7.33 1.05 -4.51
CA SER A 48 -7.76 0.57 -3.19
C SER A 48 -8.79 -0.55 -3.29
N ASN A 49 -9.75 -0.44 -4.21
CA ASN A 49 -10.76 -1.47 -4.44
C ASN A 49 -10.13 -2.77 -4.97
N TYR A 50 -9.21 -2.67 -5.93
CA TYR A 50 -8.51 -3.83 -6.47
C TYR A 50 -7.85 -4.68 -5.37
N PHE A 51 -7.17 -4.04 -4.42
CA PHE A 51 -6.48 -4.75 -3.34
C PHE A 51 -7.40 -5.16 -2.18
N ARG A 52 -8.56 -4.52 -1.99
CA ARG A 52 -9.51 -4.86 -0.92
C ARG A 52 -10.48 -5.99 -1.28
N MET A 53 -10.84 -6.13 -2.55
CA MET A 53 -11.92 -7.04 -2.97
C MET A 53 -11.45 -8.48 -3.23
N ASP A 54 -10.14 -8.72 -3.25
CA ASP A 54 -9.61 -10.03 -3.61
C ASP A 54 -9.52 -10.98 -2.40
N LYS A 55 -10.05 -12.21 -2.55
CA LYS A 55 -10.02 -13.24 -1.49
C LYS A 55 -8.60 -13.73 -1.20
N ARG A 56 -7.65 -13.53 -2.12
CA ARG A 56 -6.22 -13.77 -1.89
C ARG A 56 -5.52 -12.42 -1.76
N PRO A 57 -4.74 -12.20 -0.69
CA PRO A 57 -4.07 -10.92 -0.51
C PRO A 57 -3.02 -10.73 -1.62
N LYS A 58 -3.34 -9.90 -2.62
CA LYS A 58 -2.42 -9.43 -3.66
C LYS A 58 -1.42 -8.39 -3.15
N PHE A 59 -1.37 -8.18 -1.83
CA PHE A 59 -0.47 -7.24 -1.22
C PHE A 59 -0.07 -7.66 0.19
N ARG A 60 1.09 -7.18 0.63
CA ARG A 60 1.61 -7.33 1.98
C ARG A 60 2.07 -5.96 2.50
N ILE A 61 1.73 -5.65 3.75
CA ILE A 61 2.24 -4.46 4.45
C ILE A 61 2.97 -4.89 5.70
N ILE A 62 4.21 -4.45 5.84
CA ILE A 62 5.13 -4.78 6.92
C ILE A 62 5.51 -3.48 7.63
N LEU A 63 5.46 -3.51 8.96
CA LEU A 63 6.01 -2.44 9.80
C LEU A 63 7.53 -2.61 9.87
N LEU A 64 8.30 -1.64 9.38
CA LEU A 64 9.76 -1.67 9.42
C LEU A 64 10.33 -1.01 10.68
N LYS A 65 9.75 0.13 11.09
CA LYS A 65 10.24 0.89 12.26
C LYS A 65 9.07 1.56 12.96
N LYS A 66 8.97 1.38 14.27
CA LYS A 66 8.04 2.18 15.09
C LYS A 66 8.59 3.60 15.23
N GLY A 67 7.73 4.60 15.04
CA GLY A 67 8.07 5.98 15.38
C GLY A 67 8.25 6.07 16.89
N LYS A 68 9.47 6.40 17.33
CA LYS A 68 9.76 6.74 18.73
C LYS A 68 9.11 8.06 19.10
#